data_AF-A0A8S2VUB9-F1
#
_entry.id   AF-A0A8S2VUB9-F1
#
_cell.length_a   1.000
_cell.length_b   1.000
_cell.length_c   1.000
_cell.angle_alpha   90.00
_cell.angle_beta   90.00
_cell.angle_gamma   90.00
#
_symmetry.space_group_name_H-M   'P 1'
#
loop_
_entity.id
_entity.type
_entity.pdbx_description
1 polymer ?
#
loop_
_entity_poly.entity_id
_entity_poly.type
_entity_poly.pdbx_seq_one_letter_code
_entity_poly.pdbx_strand_id
1 'polypeptide(L)' 'SILLTLPKQTTGGEGRTPSVVMDELAADILSKLPADFDTEVIGKKYPVLYNESMNTVLRQEIIRYNRLTS' A
#
# COMPACT_ATOMS: atom_id res chain seq x y z
N SER A 1 6.63 -14.84 -6.78
CA SER A 1 7.65 -15.35 -5.86
C SER A 1 7.12 -15.33 -4.43
N ILE A 2 6.57 -16.46 -3.97
CA ILE A 2 6.13 -16.68 -2.57
C ILE A 2 7.29 -17.21 -1.71
N LEU A 3 8.40 -17.58 -2.35
CA LEU A 3 9.56 -18.23 -1.72
C LEU A 3 10.36 -17.33 -0.75
N LEU A 4 10.05 -16.02 -0.66
CA LEU A 4 10.76 -15.07 0.20
C LEU A 4 10.07 -14.78 1.54
N THR A 5 8.82 -15.21 1.74
CA THR A 5 8.07 -14.94 2.98
C THR A 5 8.20 -16.06 4.02
N LEU A 6 8.95 -17.14 3.73
CA LEU A 6 9.14 -18.20 4.71
C LEU A 6 10.24 -17.80 5.70
N PRO A 7 9.95 -17.71 7.01
CA PRO A 7 10.99 -17.46 8.00
C PRO A 7 11.97 -18.64 7.96
N LYS A 8 13.19 -18.39 7.49
CA LYS A 8 14.27 -19.37 7.51
C LYS A 8 14.63 -19.60 8.99
N GLN A 9 14.14 -20.70 9.56
CA GLN A 9 14.56 -21.15 10.89
C GLN A 9 16.06 -21.48 10.81
N THR A 10 16.90 -20.51 11.18
CA THR A 10 18.34 -20.73 11.36
C THR A 10 18.54 -21.34 12.74
N THR A 11 18.75 -22.66 12.76
CA THR A 11 19.29 -23.38 13.92
C THR A 11 20.71 -22.92 14.18
N GLY A 12 20.89 -22.01 15.14
CA GLY A 12 22.21 -21.64 15.68
C GLY A 12 22.48 -20.14 15.58
N GLY A 13 22.60 -19.52 16.75
CA GLY A 13 22.81 -18.08 16.91
C GLY A 13 21.68 -17.50 17.75
N GLU A 14 22.04 -16.71 18.75
CA GLU A 14 21.19 -15.97 19.67
C GLU A 14 20.07 -15.25 18.89
N GLY A 15 18.97 -15.97 18.67
CA GLY A 15 18.03 -15.70 17.60
C GLY A 15 16.94 -14.78 18.11
N ARG A 16 16.81 -13.60 17.48
CA ARG A 16 15.64 -12.73 17.67
C ARG A 16 14.37 -13.56 17.67
N THR A 17 13.50 -13.32 18.65
CA THR A 17 12.25 -14.07 18.75
C THR A 17 11.47 -13.94 17.43
N PRO A 18 10.76 -14.99 16.98
CA PRO A 18 9.98 -14.93 15.75
C PRO A 18 9.04 -13.72 15.67
N SER A 19 8.53 -13.23 16.80
CA SER A 19 7.72 -12.01 16.88
C SER A 19 8.45 -10.76 16.35
N VAL A 20 9.70 -10.55 16.76
CA VAL A 20 10.48 -9.36 16.35
C VAL A 20 10.75 -9.38 14.86
N VAL A 21 11.03 -10.55 14.28
CA VAL A 21 11.24 -10.69 12.84
C VAL A 21 9.95 -10.41 12.06
N MET A 22 8.79 -10.82 12.58
CA MET A 22 7.50 -10.51 11.97
C MET A 22 7.18 -9.01 12.04
N ASP A 23 7.47 -8.36 13.17
CA ASP A 23 7.25 -6.92 13.35
C ASP A 23 8.17 -6.09 12.45
N GLU A 24 9.45 -6.45 12.33
CA GLU A 24 10.41 -5.83 11.42
C GLU A 24 9.96 -5.96 9.96
N LEU A 25 9.47 -7.14 9.56
CA LEU A 25 8.94 -7.36 8.22
C LEU A 25 7.65 -6.57 7.95
N ALA A 26 6.74 -6.52 8.91
CA ALA A 26 5.52 -5.73 8.81
C ALA A 26 5.83 -4.23 8.65
N ALA A 27 6.80 -3.72 9.41
CA ALA A 27 7.28 -2.33 9.30
C ALA A 27 7.92 -2.05 7.93
N ASP A 28 8.73 -2.98 7.41
CA ASP A 28 9.31 -2.85 6.06
C ASP A 28 8.24 -2.84 4.96
N ILE A 29 7.21 -3.70 5.07
CA ILE A 29 6.07 -3.70 4.14
C ILE A 29 5.29 -2.38 4.22
N LEU A 30 5.00 -1.89 5.43
CA LEU A 30 4.33 -0.61 5.64
C LEU A 30 5.13 0.54 5.03
N SER A 31 6.46 0.53 5.16
CA SER A 31 7.34 1.57 4.61
C SER A 31 7.34 1.64 3.07
N LYS A 32 6.94 0.55 2.41
CA LYS A 32 6.86 0.46 0.94
C LYS A 32 5.51 0.87 0.38
N LEU A 33 4.49 1.05 1.23
CA LEU A 33 3.19 1.52 0.78
C LEU A 33 3.29 2.98 0.33
N PRO A 34 2.75 3.33 -0.84
CA PRO A 34 2.72 4.71 -1.30
C PRO A 34 1.79 5.55 -0.43
N ALA A 35 2.07 6.86 -0.35
CA ALA A 35 1.20 7.81 0.32
C ALA A 35 -0.15 7.96 -0.40
N ASP A 36 -1.18 8.32 0.35
CA ASP A 36 -2.52 8.58 -0.18
C ASP A 36 -2.51 9.71 -1.22
N PHE A 37 -3.37 9.56 -2.22
CA PHE A 37 -3.53 10.57 -3.27
C PHE A 37 -4.33 11.78 -2.78
N ASP A 38 -3.89 12.99 -3.14
CA ASP A 38 -4.65 14.21 -2.84
C ASP A 38 -5.89 14.33 -3.75
N THR A 39 -7.05 14.03 -3.16
CA THR A 39 -8.34 14.06 -3.87
C THR A 39 -8.77 15.46 -4.32
N GLU A 40 -8.28 16.54 -3.68
CA GLU A 40 -8.58 17.91 -4.08
C GLU A 40 -7.80 18.31 -5.32
N VAL A 41 -6.50 18.00 -5.34
CA VAL A 41 -5.62 18.28 -6.49
C VAL A 41 -6.05 17.51 -7.73
N ILE A 42 -6.30 16.20 -7.57
CA ILE A 42 -6.84 15.36 -8.64
C ILE A 42 -8.20 15.87 -9.10
N GLY A 43 -8.98 16.40 -8.17
CA GLY A 43 -10.26 17.00 -8.46
C GLY A 43 -10.24 18.22 -9.35
N LYS A 44 -9.23 19.07 -9.18
CA LYS A 44 -8.99 20.24 -10.03
C LYS A 44 -8.41 19.83 -11.39
N LYS A 45 -7.57 18.79 -11.41
CA LYS A 45 -6.91 18.32 -12.64
C LYS A 45 -7.83 17.49 -13.54
N TYR A 46 -8.74 16.71 -12.96
CA TYR A 46 -9.69 15.85 -13.66
C TYR A 46 -11.11 16.13 -13.16
N PRO A 47 -11.69 17.27 -13.58
CA PRO A 47 -13.06 17.61 -13.20
C PRO A 47 -14.04 16.59 -13.78
N VAL A 48 -15.15 16.40 -13.07
CA VAL A 48 -16.26 15.54 -13.53
C VAL A 48 -17.00 16.30 -14.62
N LEU A 49 -16.85 15.84 -15.85
CA LEU A 49 -17.52 16.40 -17.02
C LEU A 49 -18.29 15.31 -17.74
N TYR A 50 -19.49 15.63 -18.23
CA TYR A 50 -20.38 14.66 -18.89
C TYR A 50 -19.73 14.01 -20.13
N ASN A 51 -18.95 14.79 -20.89
CA ASN A 51 -18.22 14.33 -22.06
C ASN A 51 -16.94 13.53 -21.74
N GLU A 52 -16.49 13.51 -20.49
CA GLU A 52 -15.27 12.83 -20.04
C GLU A 52 -15.58 11.81 -18.94
N SER A 53 -16.26 10.74 -19.34
CA SER A 53 -16.67 9.66 -18.44
C SER A 53 -15.50 9.05 -17.66
N MET A 54 -14.30 9.02 -18.25
CA MET A 54 -13.09 8.47 -17.62
C MET A 54 -12.57 9.29 -16.44
N ASN A 55 -12.78 10.62 -16.40
CA ASN A 55 -12.38 11.42 -15.22
C ASN A 55 -13.18 11.02 -13.98
N THR A 56 -14.45 10.67 -14.19
CA THR A 56 -15.34 10.23 -13.12
C THR A 56 -14.90 8.87 -12.57
N VAL A 57 -14.56 7.92 -13.45
CA VAL A 57 -14.03 6.61 -13.06
C VAL A 57 -12.70 6.76 -12.32
N LEU A 58 -11.79 7.57 -12.85
CA LEU A 58 -10.49 7.84 -12.21
C LEU A 58 -10.64 8.38 -10.79
N ARG A 59 -11.54 9.36 -10.59
CA ARG A 59 -11.83 9.89 -9.26
C ARG A 59 -12.38 8.83 -8.32
N GLN A 60 -13.27 7.97 -8.79
CA GLN A 60 -13.83 6.89 -7.97
C GLN A 60 -12.76 5.86 -7.58
N GLU A 61 -11.89 5.47 -8.51
CA GLU A 61 -10.80 4.54 -8.25
C GLU A 61 -9.81 5.11 -7.22
N ILE A 62 -9.46 6.39 -7.33
CA ILE A 62 -8.56 7.05 -6.38
C ILE A 62 -9.15 7.10 -4.97
N ILE A 63 -10.44 7.45 -4.84
CA ILE A 63 -11.12 7.44 -3.53
C ILE A 63 -11.13 6.01 -2.96
N ARG A 64 -11.39 5.01 -3.80
CA ARG A 64 -11.40 3.60 -3.37
C ARG A 64 -10.02 3.13 -2.95
N TYR A 65 -8.97 3.54 -3.67
CA TYR A 65 -7.59 3.23 -3.37
C TYR A 65 -7.18 3.81 -2.02
N ASN A 66 -7.38 5.11 -1.79
CA ASN A 66 -7.06 5.76 -0.52
C ASN A 66 -7.79 5.09 0.66
N ARG A 67 -9.05 4.66 0.47
CA ARG A 67 -9.80 3.93 1.52
C ARG A 67 -9.24 2.54 1.86
N LEU A 68 -8.43 1.95 0.97
CA LEU A 68 -7.81 0.65 1.16
C LEU A 68 -6.41 0.79 1.77
N THR A 69 -5.71 1.89 1.47
CA THR A 69 -4.34 2.16 1.93
C THR A 69 -4.25 2.96 3.22
N SER A 70 -5.32 3.67 3.60
CA SER A 70 -5.50 4.41 4.86
C SER A 70 -6.14 3.55 5.94
#